data_AF-A0A927TGJ4-F1
#
_entry.id   AF-A0A927TGJ4-F1
#
_cell.length_a   1.000
_cell.length_b   1.000
_cell.length_c   1.000
_cell.angle_alpha   90.00
_cell.angle_beta   90.00
_cell.angle_gamma   90.00
#
_symmetry.space_group_name_H-M   'P 1'
#
loop_
_entity.id
_entity.type
_entity.pdbx_description
1 polymer ?
#
loop_
_entity_poly.entity_id
_entity_poly.type
_entity_poly.pdbx_seq_one_letter_code
_entity_poly.pdbx_strand_id
1 'polypeptide(L)'
;MKKVLAILCALTCIFGMTACGNETISAKDTAGAEMAKLISTELVIPYMSNFADDEMADRYLAEYNKDELQYIMEDTIYGWLYASGSQIHVYVDGSAVLSGITSFNSAFDSIGEITELGEPTAKVTEKEIIISVPVMGTLKDATGEFIYSNDLFLTLNAIALNPNDTMGDAMTKAGLNTLLGMGTVFAVLILISLIISALGVIPKLQAKSKRKDDKVEKAGVATENVSTAVPQIVEKEELSDDLELVAVIAAAIAAYEGATSTDGFVVRSIRRVRR
;
A
#
# COMPACT_ATOMS: atom_id res chain seq x y z
N MET A 1 18.61 10.97 -36.42
CA MET A 1 17.97 11.38 -35.15
C MET A 1 17.65 10.19 -34.23
N LYS A 2 16.98 9.11 -34.68
CA LYS A 2 16.66 7.94 -33.82
C LYS A 2 17.88 7.22 -33.21
N LYS A 3 18.99 7.12 -33.96
CA LYS A 3 20.25 6.50 -33.47
C LYS A 3 21.00 7.36 -32.45
N VAL A 4 20.87 8.69 -32.53
CA VAL A 4 21.50 9.63 -31.59
C VAL A 4 20.72 9.67 -30.28
N LEU A 5 19.38 9.63 -30.35
CA LEU A 5 18.51 9.56 -29.17
C LEU A 5 18.71 8.26 -28.37
N ALA A 6 18.92 7.13 -29.04
CA ALA A 6 19.21 5.85 -28.38
C ALA A 6 20.58 5.84 -27.68
N ILE A 7 21.59 6.49 -28.26
CA ILE A 7 22.93 6.61 -27.66
C ILE A 7 22.90 7.56 -26.45
N LEU A 8 22.12 8.64 -26.54
CA LEU A 8 21.94 9.60 -25.43
C LEU A 8 21.18 8.96 -24.26
N CYS A 9 20.16 8.14 -24.55
CA CYS A 9 19.42 7.38 -23.54
C CYS A 9 20.28 6.29 -22.89
N ALA A 10 21.12 5.60 -23.67
CA ALA A 10 22.08 4.63 -23.13
C ALA A 10 23.17 5.30 -22.28
N LEU A 11 23.66 6.48 -22.66
CA LEU A 11 24.62 7.26 -21.87
C LEU A 11 24.00 7.80 -20.58
N THR A 12 22.74 8.22 -20.56
CA THR A 12 22.05 8.60 -19.31
C THR A 12 21.81 7.39 -18.39
N CYS A 13 21.60 6.20 -18.95
CA CYS A 13 21.55 4.97 -18.15
C CYS A 13 22.92 4.59 -17.55
N ILE A 14 24.01 4.82 -18.29
CA ILE A 14 25.38 4.53 -17.82
C ILE A 14 25.85 5.56 -16.77
N PHE A 15 25.54 6.85 -16.95
CA PHE A 15 25.82 7.89 -15.96
C PHE A 15 24.85 7.88 -14.76
N GLY A 16 23.66 7.27 -14.90
CA GLY A 16 22.74 7.01 -13.79
C GLY A 16 23.15 5.83 -12.89
N MET A 17 24.03 4.94 -13.38
CA MET A 17 24.48 3.74 -12.64
C MET A 17 25.87 3.88 -11.99
N THR A 18 26.52 5.05 -12.06
CA THR A 18 27.79 5.32 -11.36
C THR A 18 27.66 6.29 -10.18
N ALA A 19 26.43 6.47 -9.69
CA ALA A 19 26.18 6.90 -8.31
C ALA A 19 26.08 5.71 -7.34
N CYS A 20 26.82 4.62 -7.59
CA CYS A 20 27.38 3.86 -6.47
C CYS A 20 28.49 4.74 -5.90
N GLY A 21 28.08 5.74 -5.11
CA GLY A 21 28.96 6.36 -4.16
C GLY A 21 29.63 5.23 -3.41
N ASN A 22 30.95 5.27 -3.34
CA ASN A 22 31.71 4.52 -2.37
C ASN A 22 31.36 5.11 -1.00
N GLU A 23 30.10 4.94 -0.56
CA GLU A 23 29.77 5.00 0.84
C GLU A 23 30.64 3.93 1.47
N THR A 24 31.54 4.36 2.33
CA THR A 24 32.20 3.47 3.26
C THR A 24 31.07 2.68 3.93
N ILE A 25 30.89 1.42 3.54
CA ILE A 25 30.00 0.47 4.22
C ILE A 25 30.33 0.65 5.70
N SER A 26 29.38 1.16 6.48
CA SER A 26 29.62 1.40 7.89
C SER A 26 29.98 0.07 8.52
N ALA A 27 30.86 0.04 9.53
CA ALA A 27 31.16 -1.20 10.24
C ALA A 27 29.88 -1.87 10.78
N LYS A 28 28.82 -1.08 11.00
CA LYS A 28 27.47 -1.54 11.36
C LYS A 28 26.78 -2.31 10.21
N ASP A 29 26.95 -1.89 8.96
CA ASP A 29 26.34 -2.54 7.80
C ASP A 29 27.03 -3.87 7.49
N THR A 30 28.35 -3.95 7.72
CA THR A 30 29.11 -5.20 7.60
C THR A 30 28.74 -6.19 8.70
N ALA A 31 28.64 -5.72 9.96
CA ALA A 31 28.19 -6.56 11.08
C ALA A 31 26.75 -7.03 10.92
N GLY A 32 25.84 -6.16 10.46
CA GLY A 32 24.45 -6.52 10.18
C GLY A 32 24.32 -7.59 9.09
N ALA A 33 25.15 -7.53 8.05
CA ALA A 33 25.18 -8.55 6.99
C ALA A 33 25.70 -9.91 7.49
N GLU A 34 26.72 -9.93 8.34
CA GLU A 34 27.21 -11.17 8.97
C GLU A 34 26.16 -11.76 9.93
N MET A 35 25.52 -10.93 10.75
CA MET A 35 24.43 -11.37 11.63
C MET A 35 23.26 -11.92 10.82
N ALA A 36 22.85 -11.25 9.75
CA ALA A 36 21.77 -11.72 8.91
C ALA A 36 22.06 -13.11 8.30
N LYS A 37 23.30 -13.35 7.86
CA LYS A 37 23.72 -14.67 7.37
C LYS A 37 23.63 -15.73 8.47
N LEU A 38 24.14 -15.44 9.67
CA LEU A 38 24.10 -16.38 10.79
C LEU A 38 22.66 -16.70 11.19
N ILE A 39 21.82 -15.69 11.41
CA ILE A 39 20.41 -15.88 11.77
C ILE A 39 19.66 -16.66 10.68
N SER A 40 19.90 -16.37 9.41
CA SER A 40 19.21 -17.06 8.31
C SER A 40 19.51 -18.55 8.23
N THR A 41 20.77 -18.94 8.42
CA THR A 41 21.24 -20.33 8.27
C THR A 41 21.04 -21.12 9.55
N GLU A 42 21.34 -20.50 10.68
CA GLU A 42 21.35 -21.15 11.97
C GLU A 42 19.93 -21.08 12.57
N LEU A 43 19.29 -19.92 12.65
CA LEU A 43 18.04 -19.81 13.42
C LEU A 43 16.78 -20.13 12.61
N VAL A 44 16.62 -19.51 11.45
CA VAL A 44 15.33 -19.44 10.77
C VAL A 44 14.96 -20.75 10.07
N ILE A 45 15.88 -21.38 9.34
CA ILE A 45 15.59 -22.65 8.63
C ILE A 45 15.16 -23.76 9.61
N PRO A 46 15.91 -24.04 10.70
CA PRO A 46 15.51 -25.07 11.65
C PRO A 46 14.20 -24.76 12.34
N TYR A 47 13.94 -23.50 12.68
CA TYR A 47 12.67 -23.09 13.26
C TYR A 47 11.50 -23.40 12.31
N MET A 48 11.58 -22.98 11.05
CA MET A 48 10.52 -23.23 10.08
C MET A 48 10.29 -24.71 9.80
N SER A 49 11.35 -25.52 9.80
CA SER A 49 11.23 -26.97 9.58
C SER A 49 10.48 -27.70 10.70
N ASN A 50 10.47 -27.15 11.92
CA ASN A 50 9.81 -27.75 13.08
C ASN A 50 8.40 -27.18 13.34
N PHE A 51 7.98 -26.14 12.61
CA PHE A 51 6.74 -25.40 12.85
C PHE A 51 5.51 -25.95 12.10
N ALA A 52 5.60 -27.16 11.52
CA ALA A 52 4.64 -27.65 10.53
C ALA A 52 3.51 -28.53 11.11
N ASP A 53 3.03 -28.27 12.33
CA ASP A 53 1.89 -29.01 12.90
C ASP A 53 0.75 -28.08 13.34
N ASP A 54 -0.37 -28.15 12.63
CA ASP A 54 -1.58 -27.33 12.81
C ASP A 54 -2.20 -27.53 14.21
N GLU A 55 -2.14 -28.74 14.75
CA GLU A 55 -2.68 -29.05 16.09
C GLU A 55 -1.84 -28.42 17.23
N MET A 56 -0.63 -27.96 16.93
CA MET A 56 0.24 -27.28 17.88
C MET A 56 -0.08 -25.79 17.97
N ALA A 57 -0.43 -25.13 16.87
CA ALA A 57 -0.70 -23.69 16.84
C ALA A 57 -1.90 -23.31 17.72
N ASP A 58 -3.03 -24.00 17.56
CA ASP A 58 -4.25 -23.73 18.32
C ASP A 58 -4.07 -23.95 19.83
N ARG A 59 -3.35 -25.00 20.20
CA ARG A 59 -3.00 -25.26 21.61
C ARG A 59 -2.10 -24.16 22.16
N TYR A 60 -1.10 -23.72 21.39
CA TYR A 60 -0.19 -22.68 21.85
C TYR A 60 -0.91 -21.34 22.07
N LEU A 61 -1.85 -20.98 21.19
CA LEU A 61 -2.67 -19.78 21.34
C LEU A 61 -3.66 -19.86 22.51
N ALA A 62 -4.10 -21.06 22.89
CA ALA A 62 -5.06 -21.26 23.98
C ALA A 62 -4.39 -21.39 25.36
N GLU A 63 -3.20 -21.99 25.42
CA GLU A 63 -2.54 -22.36 26.66
C GLU A 63 -1.51 -21.33 27.16
N TYR A 64 -0.90 -20.56 26.25
CA TYR A 64 0.20 -19.65 26.59
C TYR A 64 -0.12 -18.21 26.26
N ASN A 65 0.27 -17.30 27.15
CA ASN A 65 0.27 -15.86 26.87
C ASN A 65 1.59 -15.41 26.24
N LYS A 66 1.65 -14.15 25.79
CA LYS A 66 2.84 -13.59 25.12
C LYS A 66 4.14 -13.69 25.95
N ASP A 67 4.06 -13.55 27.27
CA ASP A 67 5.26 -13.53 28.12
C ASP A 67 5.80 -14.96 28.32
N GLU A 68 4.90 -15.96 28.37
CA GLU A 68 5.26 -17.37 28.40
C GLU A 68 5.81 -17.83 27.04
N LEU A 69 5.19 -17.42 25.94
CA LEU A 69 5.68 -17.68 24.58
C LEU A 69 7.05 -17.05 24.34
N GLN A 70 7.28 -15.85 24.86
CA GLN A 70 8.59 -15.21 24.83
C GLN A 70 9.63 -16.09 25.52
N TYR A 71 9.37 -16.51 26.76
CA TYR A 71 10.29 -17.35 27.52
C TYR A 71 10.59 -18.67 26.80
N ILE A 72 9.54 -19.36 26.33
CA ILE A 72 9.68 -20.64 25.61
C ILE A 72 10.53 -20.44 24.35
N MET A 73 10.27 -19.38 23.59
CA MET A 73 11.01 -19.10 22.37
C MET A 73 12.46 -18.74 22.66
N GLU A 74 12.74 -17.83 23.61
CA GLU A 74 14.10 -17.47 24.00
C GLU A 74 14.91 -18.69 24.48
N ASP A 75 14.31 -19.54 25.32
CA ASP A 75 14.94 -20.78 25.82
C ASP A 75 15.24 -21.75 24.67
N THR A 76 14.28 -21.94 23.76
CA THR A 76 14.44 -22.80 22.57
C THR A 76 15.56 -22.31 21.67
N ILE A 77 15.56 -21.00 21.36
CA ILE A 77 16.57 -20.37 20.52
C ILE A 77 17.95 -20.45 21.17
N TYR A 78 18.04 -20.16 22.47
CA TYR A 78 19.28 -20.24 23.23
C TYR A 78 19.85 -21.66 23.24
N GLY A 79 19.02 -22.67 23.54
CA GLY A 79 19.44 -24.07 23.55
C GLY A 79 19.95 -24.53 22.19
N TRP A 80 19.26 -24.14 21.11
CA TRP A 80 19.63 -24.48 19.74
C TRP A 80 20.94 -23.80 19.31
N LEU A 81 21.11 -22.49 19.58
CA LEU A 81 22.35 -21.75 19.29
C LEU A 81 23.54 -22.27 20.11
N TYR A 82 23.32 -22.60 21.39
CA TYR A 82 24.34 -23.19 22.23
C TYR A 82 24.81 -24.54 21.70
N ALA A 83 23.88 -25.38 21.23
CA ALA A 83 24.20 -26.67 20.61
C ALA A 83 24.94 -26.52 19.27
N SER A 84 24.68 -25.47 18.49
CA SER A 84 25.42 -25.17 17.25
C SER A 84 26.80 -24.53 17.50
N GLY A 85 27.14 -24.22 18.76
CA GLY A 85 28.39 -23.55 19.13
C GLY A 85 28.40 -22.05 18.84
N SER A 86 27.24 -21.48 18.50
CA SER A 86 27.07 -20.04 18.27
C SER A 86 27.08 -19.27 19.59
N GLN A 87 27.77 -18.13 19.60
CA GLN A 87 27.83 -17.22 20.76
C GLN A 87 26.83 -16.06 20.67
N ILE A 88 25.88 -16.14 19.72
CA ILE A 88 24.87 -15.12 19.50
C ILE A 88 23.78 -15.28 20.56
N HIS A 89 23.33 -14.15 21.10
CA HIS A 89 22.12 -14.10 21.92
C HIS A 89 21.04 -13.35 21.15
N VAL A 90 19.87 -13.95 21.04
CA VAL A 90 18.69 -13.38 20.38
C VAL A 90 17.63 -13.18 21.46
N TYR A 91 17.13 -11.96 21.58
CA TYR A 91 15.99 -11.67 22.43
C TYR A 91 14.71 -11.82 21.61
N VAL A 92 13.57 -12.01 22.26
CA VAL A 92 12.30 -12.20 21.57
C VAL A 92 11.25 -11.26 22.14
N ASP A 93 10.50 -10.59 21.28
CA ASP A 93 9.24 -9.98 21.68
C ASP A 93 8.15 -11.07 21.65
N GLY A 94 7.54 -11.37 22.80
CA GLY A 94 6.46 -12.37 22.89
C GLY A 94 5.27 -12.09 21.96
N SER A 95 5.03 -10.82 21.63
CA SER A 95 4.00 -10.46 20.65
C SER A 95 4.38 -10.88 19.22
N ALA A 96 5.68 -10.89 18.88
CA ALA A 96 6.18 -11.39 17.60
C ALA A 96 5.85 -12.88 17.43
N VAL A 97 6.03 -13.67 18.49
CA VAL A 97 5.74 -15.11 18.49
C VAL A 97 4.24 -15.36 18.36
N LEU A 98 3.42 -14.63 19.14
CA LEU A 98 1.96 -14.74 19.07
C LEU A 98 1.42 -14.38 17.68
N SER A 99 1.89 -13.27 17.12
CA SER A 99 1.54 -12.85 15.76
C SER A 99 2.05 -13.84 14.71
N GLY A 100 3.23 -14.43 14.91
CA GLY A 100 3.79 -15.48 14.07
C GLY A 100 2.90 -16.73 14.02
N ILE A 101 2.53 -17.28 15.18
CA ILE A 101 1.63 -18.44 15.28
C ILE A 101 0.30 -18.13 14.59
N THR A 102 -0.27 -16.96 14.87
CA THR A 102 -1.56 -16.54 14.29
C THR A 102 -1.47 -16.39 12.77
N SER A 103 -0.41 -15.74 12.28
CA SER A 103 -0.15 -15.53 10.85
C SER A 103 0.02 -16.87 10.13
N PHE A 104 0.83 -17.77 10.69
CA PHE A 104 1.06 -19.09 10.14
C PHE A 104 -0.23 -19.90 10.05
N ASN A 105 -0.99 -20.01 11.15
CA ASN A 105 -2.27 -20.71 11.20
C ASN A 105 -3.26 -20.15 10.17
N SER A 106 -3.42 -18.82 10.09
CA SER A 106 -4.32 -18.19 9.11
C SER A 106 -3.89 -18.39 7.65
N ALA A 107 -2.59 -18.51 7.40
CA ALA A 107 -2.03 -18.69 6.07
C ALA A 107 -2.02 -20.16 5.63
N PHE A 108 -2.03 -21.11 6.57
CA PHE A 108 -1.89 -22.55 6.31
C PHE A 108 -2.93 -23.07 5.31
N ASP A 109 -4.21 -22.75 5.51
CA ASP A 109 -5.29 -23.09 4.58
C ASP A 109 -5.08 -22.56 3.16
N SER A 110 -4.41 -21.41 3.04
CA SER A 110 -4.17 -20.75 1.75
C SER A 110 -2.96 -21.31 1.01
N ILE A 111 -1.94 -21.76 1.74
CA ILE A 111 -0.69 -22.27 1.16
C ILE A 111 -0.73 -23.79 0.97
N GLY A 112 -1.54 -24.52 1.74
CA GLY A 112 -1.53 -25.97 1.79
C GLY A 112 -0.31 -26.53 2.51
N GLU A 113 -0.06 -27.84 2.36
CA GLU A 113 1.12 -28.48 2.93
C GLU A 113 2.42 -27.84 2.42
N ILE A 114 3.36 -27.58 3.35
CA ILE A 114 4.70 -27.08 3.00
C ILE A 114 5.49 -28.23 2.39
N THR A 115 5.92 -28.05 1.15
CA THR A 115 6.67 -29.06 0.39
C THR A 115 8.19 -28.84 0.49
N GLU A 116 8.62 -27.58 0.47
CA GLU A 116 10.03 -27.20 0.46
C GLU A 116 10.20 -25.75 0.94
N LEU A 117 11.35 -25.49 1.55
CA LEU A 117 11.80 -24.15 1.94
C LEU A 117 12.92 -23.73 0.99
N GLY A 118 12.79 -22.54 0.40
CA GLY A 118 13.80 -21.96 -0.46
C GLY A 118 14.98 -21.36 0.32
N GLU A 119 15.96 -20.85 -0.42
CA GLU A 119 17.11 -20.18 0.19
C GLU A 119 16.67 -18.87 0.87
N PRO A 120 17.06 -18.64 2.14
CA PRO A 120 16.71 -17.43 2.84
C PRO A 120 17.46 -16.24 2.24
N THR A 121 16.77 -15.13 2.11
CA THR A 121 17.36 -13.84 1.72
C THR A 121 17.29 -12.87 2.88
N ALA A 122 18.24 -11.94 2.96
CA ALA A 122 18.25 -10.95 4.02
C ALA A 122 18.33 -9.53 3.47
N LYS A 123 17.55 -8.63 4.07
CA LYS A 123 17.61 -7.20 3.86
C LYS A 123 17.96 -6.52 5.16
N VAL A 124 19.12 -5.87 5.18
CA VAL A 124 19.61 -5.11 6.35
C VAL A 124 19.30 -3.64 6.15
N THR A 125 18.71 -3.02 7.15
CA THR A 125 18.45 -1.58 7.24
C THR A 125 19.10 -1.02 8.50
N GLU A 126 19.11 0.30 8.71
CA GLU A 126 19.71 0.90 9.92
C GLU A 126 19.12 0.38 11.24
N LYS A 127 17.84 -0.02 11.22
CA LYS A 127 17.05 -0.40 12.40
C LYS A 127 16.64 -1.86 12.44
N GLU A 128 16.57 -2.53 11.30
CA GLU A 128 15.99 -3.86 11.19
C GLU A 128 16.81 -4.75 10.26
N ILE A 129 16.86 -6.04 10.61
CA ILE A 129 17.31 -7.13 9.75
C ILE A 129 16.07 -7.95 9.39
N ILE A 130 15.68 -7.95 8.13
CA ILE A 130 14.52 -8.68 7.62
C ILE A 130 15.03 -9.92 6.90
N ILE A 131 14.63 -11.09 7.36
CA ILE A 131 14.96 -12.38 6.74
C ILE A 131 13.69 -12.91 6.09
N SER A 132 13.77 -13.12 4.78
CA SER A 132 12.67 -13.62 3.96
C SER A 132 13.02 -15.01 3.46
N VAL A 133 12.18 -15.99 3.82
CA VAL A 133 12.33 -17.39 3.41
C VAL A 133 11.19 -17.74 2.46
N PRO A 134 11.49 -18.09 1.20
CA PRO A 134 10.48 -18.64 0.30
C PRO A 134 9.94 -19.96 0.86
N VAL A 135 8.62 -20.11 0.89
CA VAL A 135 7.93 -21.32 1.35
C VAL A 135 7.09 -21.82 0.19
N MET A 136 7.36 -23.05 -0.27
CA MET A 136 6.60 -23.65 -1.36
C MET A 136 5.50 -24.54 -0.79
N GLY A 137 4.25 -24.09 -0.94
CA GLY A 137 3.07 -24.82 -0.53
C GLY A 137 2.44 -25.59 -1.68
N THR A 138 1.63 -26.61 -1.37
CA THR A 138 0.90 -27.38 -2.40
C THR A 138 -0.18 -26.58 -3.13
N LEU A 139 -0.71 -25.52 -2.51
CA LEU A 139 -1.76 -24.66 -3.08
C LEU A 139 -1.21 -23.33 -3.57
N LYS A 140 -0.39 -22.66 -2.73
CA LYS A 140 0.24 -21.38 -3.05
C LYS A 140 1.61 -21.28 -2.38
N ASP A 141 2.52 -20.61 -3.04
CA ASP A 141 3.79 -20.20 -2.44
C ASP A 141 3.55 -19.06 -1.45
N ALA A 142 4.44 -18.93 -0.47
CA ALA A 142 4.45 -17.86 0.51
C ALA A 142 5.86 -17.39 0.80
N THR A 143 5.96 -16.28 1.51
CA THR A 143 7.22 -15.77 2.05
C THR A 143 7.09 -15.69 3.57
N GLY A 144 7.90 -16.48 4.28
CA GLY A 144 8.08 -16.35 5.72
C GLY A 144 9.01 -15.17 6.01
N GLU A 145 8.59 -14.22 6.81
CA GLU A 145 9.38 -13.04 7.19
C GLU A 145 9.67 -13.05 8.69
N PHE A 146 10.95 -12.87 9.03
CA PHE A 146 11.44 -12.70 10.38
C PHE A 146 12.15 -11.36 10.48
N ILE A 147 11.67 -10.49 11.36
CA ILE A 147 12.19 -9.13 11.51
C ILE A 147 12.89 -9.01 12.86
N TYR A 148 14.19 -8.76 12.82
CA TYR A 148 15.02 -8.54 14.00
C TYR A 148 15.41 -7.07 14.11
N SER A 149 15.64 -6.58 15.33
CA SER A 149 16.31 -5.29 15.52
C SER A 149 17.75 -5.34 15.00
N ASN A 150 18.21 -4.27 14.36
CA ASN A 150 19.60 -4.07 13.99
C ASN A 150 20.33 -3.26 15.08
N ASP A 151 20.43 -3.86 16.26
CA ASP A 151 21.16 -3.36 17.41
C ASP A 151 21.86 -4.52 18.14
N LEU A 152 22.49 -4.21 19.28
CA LEU A 152 23.21 -5.20 20.09
C LEU A 152 22.29 -6.26 20.72
N PHE A 153 20.99 -6.00 20.81
CA PHE A 153 20.02 -6.92 21.39
C PHE A 153 19.46 -7.89 20.37
N LEU A 154 19.48 -7.57 19.07
CA LEU A 154 19.06 -8.49 18.01
C LEU A 154 17.69 -9.13 18.31
N THR A 155 16.74 -8.32 18.75
CA THR A 155 15.43 -8.75 19.24
C THR A 155 14.53 -9.13 18.06
N LEU A 156 13.93 -10.32 18.11
CA LEU A 156 12.91 -10.76 17.16
C LEU A 156 11.60 -10.00 17.42
N ASN A 157 11.27 -9.06 16.53
CA ASN A 157 10.13 -8.15 16.66
C ASN A 157 8.90 -8.59 15.88
N ALA A 158 9.08 -9.35 14.80
CA ALA A 158 7.95 -9.87 14.03
C ALA A 158 8.29 -11.20 13.35
N ILE A 159 7.27 -12.06 13.28
CA ILE A 159 7.25 -13.26 12.45
C ILE A 159 5.94 -13.21 11.66
N ALA A 160 6.01 -13.45 10.35
CA ALA A 160 4.83 -13.52 9.50
C ALA A 160 5.01 -14.58 8.41
N LEU A 161 3.90 -15.17 7.97
CA LEU A 161 3.84 -15.97 6.76
C LEU A 161 2.90 -15.28 5.78
N ASN A 162 3.46 -14.82 4.65
CA ASN A 162 2.75 -14.02 3.66
C ASN A 162 2.51 -14.85 2.39
N PRO A 163 1.29 -15.37 2.14
CA PRO A 163 0.96 -16.02 0.88
C PRO A 163 1.18 -15.09 -0.31
N ASN A 164 1.84 -15.59 -1.35
CA ASN A 164 2.10 -14.83 -2.56
C ASN A 164 0.81 -14.75 -3.40
N ASP A 165 0.47 -13.53 -3.86
CA ASP A 165 -0.64 -13.35 -4.79
C ASP A 165 -0.32 -14.09 -6.10
N THR A 166 -1.17 -15.04 -6.49
CA THR A 166 -1.04 -15.70 -7.78
C THR A 166 -1.45 -14.76 -8.92
N MET A 167 -1.03 -15.05 -10.15
CA MET A 167 -1.54 -14.32 -11.31
C MET A 167 -3.07 -14.36 -11.39
N GLY A 168 -3.70 -15.47 -10.97
CA GLY A 168 -5.16 -15.60 -10.89
C GLY A 168 -5.79 -14.67 -9.86
N ASP A 169 -5.18 -14.51 -8.69
CA ASP A 169 -5.63 -13.56 -7.67
C ASP A 169 -5.53 -12.12 -8.17
N ALA A 170 -4.40 -11.77 -8.79
CA ALA A 170 -4.20 -10.45 -9.36
C ALA A 170 -5.21 -10.16 -10.48
N MET A 171 -5.46 -11.12 -11.38
CA MET A 171 -6.49 -11.02 -12.42
C MET A 171 -7.90 -10.91 -11.85
N THR A 172 -8.21 -11.65 -10.79
CA THR A 172 -9.52 -11.59 -10.12
C THR A 172 -9.73 -10.25 -9.43
N LYS A 173 -8.73 -9.75 -8.69
CA LYS A 173 -8.74 -8.41 -8.08
C LYS A 173 -8.90 -7.33 -9.16
N ALA A 174 -8.16 -7.43 -10.27
CA ALA A 174 -8.29 -6.51 -11.40
C ALA A 174 -9.67 -6.60 -12.08
N GLY A 175 -10.20 -7.82 -12.24
CA GLY A 175 -11.53 -8.06 -12.80
C GLY A 175 -12.64 -7.49 -11.92
N LEU A 176 -12.56 -7.71 -10.60
CA LEU A 176 -13.48 -7.13 -9.63
C LEU A 176 -13.43 -5.61 -9.66
N ASN A 177 -12.24 -5.01 -9.71
CA ASN A 177 -12.11 -3.56 -9.80
C ASN A 177 -12.68 -3.02 -11.12
N THR A 178 -12.49 -3.75 -12.23
CA THR A 178 -13.06 -3.37 -13.53
C THR A 178 -14.59 -3.50 -13.53
N LEU A 179 -15.14 -4.57 -12.95
CA LEU A 179 -16.59 -4.76 -12.82
C LEU A 179 -17.20 -3.69 -11.91
N LEU A 180 -16.55 -3.37 -10.79
CA LEU A 180 -17.03 -2.36 -9.85
C LEU A 180 -16.93 -0.95 -10.46
N GLY A 181 -15.83 -0.62 -11.15
CA GLY A 181 -15.67 0.67 -11.81
C GLY A 181 -16.56 0.83 -13.05
N MET A 182 -16.37 -0.03 -14.05
CA MET A 182 -17.08 0.09 -15.33
C MET A 182 -18.54 -0.36 -15.24
N GLY A 183 -18.84 -1.38 -14.44
CA GLY A 183 -20.20 -1.91 -14.28
C GLY A 183 -21.12 -0.96 -13.51
N THR A 184 -20.63 -0.24 -12.51
CA THR A 184 -21.45 0.76 -11.79
C THR A 184 -21.77 1.95 -12.68
N VAL A 185 -20.81 2.45 -13.45
CA VAL A 185 -21.04 3.51 -14.45
C VAL A 185 -22.10 3.05 -15.46
N PHE A 186 -21.99 1.84 -15.99
CA PHE A 186 -22.97 1.28 -16.93
C PHE A 186 -24.37 1.15 -16.30
N ALA A 187 -24.47 0.66 -15.06
CA ALA A 187 -25.73 0.53 -14.33
C ALA A 187 -26.40 1.89 -14.07
N VAL A 188 -25.62 2.91 -13.69
CA VAL A 188 -26.12 4.27 -13.45
C VAL A 188 -26.64 4.89 -14.75
N LEU A 189 -25.92 4.72 -15.87
CA LEU A 189 -26.38 5.22 -17.17
C LEU A 189 -27.70 4.57 -17.62
N ILE A 190 -27.86 3.27 -17.41
CA ILE A 190 -29.13 2.57 -17.67
C ILE A 190 -30.25 3.14 -16.80
N LEU A 191 -29.99 3.35 -15.52
CA LEU A 191 -30.97 3.87 -14.57
C LEU A 191 -31.41 5.30 -14.96
N ILE A 192 -30.48 6.19 -15.30
CA ILE A 192 -30.78 7.55 -15.78
C ILE A 192 -31.61 7.50 -17.08
N SER A 193 -31.23 6.62 -18.02
CA SER A 193 -31.97 6.41 -19.27
C SER A 193 -33.43 6.00 -19.01
N LEU A 194 -33.67 5.08 -18.06
CA LEU A 194 -35.01 4.66 -17.67
C LEU A 194 -35.80 5.79 -16.99
N ILE A 195 -35.18 6.61 -16.13
CA ILE A 195 -35.85 7.76 -15.50
C ILE A 195 -36.31 8.76 -16.55
N ILE A 196 -35.43 9.15 -17.48
CA ILE A 196 -35.77 10.11 -18.54
C ILE A 196 -36.89 9.54 -19.43
N SER A 197 -36.81 8.24 -19.77
CA SER A 197 -37.85 7.55 -20.51
C SER A 197 -39.21 7.59 -19.79
N ALA A 198 -39.23 7.34 -18.48
CA ALA A 198 -40.45 7.38 -17.66
C ALA A 198 -41.01 8.81 -17.53
N LEU A 199 -40.17 9.83 -17.36
CA LEU A 199 -40.58 11.25 -17.34
C LEU A 199 -41.19 11.67 -18.69
N GLY A 200 -40.72 11.10 -19.80
CA GLY A 200 -41.30 11.29 -21.14
C GLY A 200 -42.72 10.71 -21.33
N VAL A 201 -43.18 9.83 -20.44
CA VAL A 201 -44.54 9.26 -20.49
C VAL A 201 -45.58 10.19 -19.85
N ILE A 202 -45.17 11.02 -18.90
CA ILE A 202 -46.03 11.99 -18.19
C ILE A 202 -46.72 13.00 -19.14
N PRO A 203 -46.02 13.68 -20.09
CA PRO A 203 -46.68 14.60 -21.02
C PRO A 203 -47.64 13.87 -22.00
N LYS A 204 -47.39 12.59 -22.32
CA LYS A 204 -48.28 11.80 -23.17
C LYS A 204 -49.58 11.38 -22.46
N LEU A 205 -49.53 11.16 -21.15
CA LEU A 205 -50.72 10.91 -20.33
C LEU A 205 -51.53 12.20 -20.09
N GLN A 206 -50.87 13.35 -19.87
CA GLN A 206 -51.55 14.65 -19.78
C GLN A 206 -52.21 15.07 -21.11
N ALA A 207 -51.58 14.80 -22.26
CA ALA A 207 -52.18 15.06 -23.58
C ALA A 207 -53.39 14.16 -23.89
N LYS A 208 -53.39 12.90 -23.42
CA LYS A 208 -54.56 12.00 -23.54
C LYS A 208 -55.71 12.39 -22.61
N SER A 209 -55.43 13.06 -21.49
CA SER A 209 -56.48 13.59 -20.61
C SER A 209 -57.11 14.87 -21.16
N LYS A 210 -56.34 15.77 -21.79
CA LYS A 210 -56.89 16.98 -22.45
C LYS A 210 -57.65 16.70 -23.75
N ARG A 211 -57.28 15.66 -24.50
CA ARG A 211 -58.01 15.26 -25.73
C ARG A 211 -59.40 14.66 -25.48
N LYS A 212 -59.82 14.50 -24.22
CA LYS A 212 -61.21 14.15 -23.88
C LYS A 212 -62.13 15.38 -23.73
N ASP A 213 -61.60 16.60 -23.68
CA ASP A 213 -62.40 17.83 -23.52
C ASP A 213 -62.51 18.71 -24.78
N ASP A 214 -61.69 18.51 -25.82
CA ASP A 214 -61.72 19.35 -27.04
C ASP A 214 -62.70 18.84 -28.12
N LYS A 215 -63.95 18.59 -27.73
CA LYS A 215 -65.10 18.77 -28.61
C LYS A 215 -66.03 19.78 -27.97
N VAL A 216 -65.74 21.07 -28.13
CA VAL A 216 -66.71 22.15 -28.37
C VAL A 216 -65.96 23.44 -28.70
N GLU A 217 -66.38 24.01 -29.84
CA GLU A 217 -66.32 25.40 -30.29
C GLU A 217 -65.03 26.12 -30.71
N LYS A 218 -65.12 26.58 -31.97
CA LYS A 218 -64.36 27.64 -32.62
C LYS A 218 -64.63 29.00 -31.94
N ALA A 219 -63.60 29.84 -31.87
CA ALA A 219 -63.48 31.12 -32.59
C ALA A 219 -62.61 32.12 -31.82
N GLY A 220 -61.73 32.84 -32.55
CA GLY A 220 -61.35 34.20 -32.16
C GLY A 220 -59.86 34.50 -32.02
N VAL A 221 -59.37 35.24 -33.02
CA VAL A 221 -58.42 36.37 -32.94
C VAL A 221 -56.92 36.08 -32.84
N ALA A 222 -56.22 36.80 -33.73
CA ALA A 222 -54.79 36.89 -33.97
C ALA A 222 -53.98 37.39 -32.77
N THR A 223 -52.69 37.02 -32.67
CA THR A 223 -51.53 37.90 -32.92
C THR A 223 -50.19 37.20 -32.68
N GLU A 224 -49.21 37.58 -33.52
CA GLU A 224 -47.76 37.64 -33.31
C GLU A 224 -46.85 36.38 -33.30
N ASN A 225 -46.25 36.20 -34.47
CA ASN A 225 -44.82 36.03 -34.78
C ASN A 225 -43.74 36.09 -33.67
N VAL A 226 -42.62 35.39 -33.99
CA VAL A 226 -41.23 35.48 -33.50
C VAL A 226 -41.02 34.80 -32.12
N SER A 227 -40.03 33.95 -31.84
CA SER A 227 -38.71 33.75 -32.43
C SER A 227 -38.18 32.33 -32.18
N THR A 228 -37.54 31.76 -33.19
CA THR A 228 -36.42 30.82 -33.02
C THR A 228 -35.30 31.51 -32.24
N ALA A 229 -34.94 31.03 -31.04
CA ALA A 229 -33.63 31.29 -30.45
C ALA A 229 -33.36 30.33 -29.29
N VAL A 230 -32.34 29.50 -29.50
CA VAL A 230 -31.60 28.77 -28.48
C VAL A 230 -30.73 29.76 -27.69
N PRO A 231 -30.65 29.68 -26.35
CA PRO A 231 -29.46 30.04 -25.61
C PRO A 231 -28.87 28.74 -25.03
N GLN A 232 -27.89 28.14 -25.70
CA GLN A 232 -26.49 28.17 -25.27
C GLN A 232 -26.33 28.20 -23.76
N ILE A 233 -26.07 27.01 -23.23
CA ILE A 233 -25.41 26.77 -21.95
C ILE A 233 -24.05 27.47 -22.06
N VAL A 234 -23.91 28.61 -21.40
CA VAL A 234 -22.60 29.16 -21.06
C VAL A 234 -22.26 28.52 -19.72
N GLU A 235 -21.50 27.42 -19.77
CA GLU A 235 -20.63 27.04 -18.66
C GLU A 235 -19.71 28.23 -18.39
N LYS A 236 -19.98 28.91 -17.28
CA LYS A 236 -19.00 29.76 -16.65
C LYS A 236 -18.08 28.79 -15.93
N GLU A 237 -16.91 28.49 -16.51
CA GLU A 237 -15.82 27.87 -15.78
C GLU A 237 -15.60 28.67 -14.49
N GLU A 238 -15.99 28.11 -13.35
CA GLU A 238 -15.47 28.52 -12.05
C GLU A 238 -14.01 28.07 -11.97
N LEU A 239 -13.13 28.89 -12.55
CA LEU A 239 -11.69 28.90 -12.26
C LEU A 239 -11.39 29.36 -10.81
N SER A 240 -12.40 29.45 -9.95
CA SER A 240 -12.27 29.81 -8.54
C SER A 240 -11.88 28.66 -7.64
N ASP A 241 -11.99 27.40 -8.08
CA ASP A 241 -11.77 26.22 -7.22
C ASP A 241 -10.27 25.87 -7.06
N ASP A 242 -9.40 26.34 -7.96
CA ASP A 242 -7.95 26.05 -7.91
C ASP A 242 -7.15 27.08 -7.10
N LEU A 243 -7.74 28.20 -6.69
CA LEU A 243 -7.02 29.21 -5.90
C LEU A 243 -6.68 28.70 -4.50
N GLU A 244 -7.54 27.88 -3.91
CA GLU A 244 -7.27 27.24 -2.61
C GLU A 244 -6.14 26.22 -2.73
N LEU A 245 -6.12 25.43 -3.81
CA LEU A 245 -5.07 24.44 -4.07
C LEU A 245 -3.71 25.10 -4.30
N VAL A 246 -3.68 26.16 -5.11
CA VAL A 246 -2.47 26.96 -5.35
C VAL A 246 -1.97 27.62 -4.06
N ALA A 247 -2.87 28.09 -3.19
CA ALA A 247 -2.51 28.68 -1.90
C ALA A 247 -1.88 27.65 -0.94
N VAL A 248 -2.42 26.44 -0.87
CA VAL A 248 -1.87 25.35 -0.04
C VAL A 248 -0.49 24.91 -0.54
N ILE A 249 -0.32 24.78 -1.86
CA ILE A 249 0.97 24.42 -2.46
C ILE A 249 2.01 25.53 -2.20
N ALA A 250 1.64 26.80 -2.37
CA ALA A 250 2.53 27.94 -2.09
C ALA A 250 2.92 28.03 -0.61
N ALA A 251 1.97 27.78 0.31
CA ALA A 251 2.23 27.74 1.74
C ALA A 251 3.16 26.57 2.14
N ALA A 252 2.97 25.39 1.55
CA ALA A 252 3.83 24.23 1.78
C ALA A 252 5.27 24.47 1.31
N ILE A 253 5.45 25.13 0.16
CA ILE A 253 6.77 25.50 -0.36
C ILE A 253 7.44 26.54 0.56
N ALA A 254 6.72 27.58 0.97
CA ALA A 254 7.26 28.61 1.87
C ALA A 254 7.66 28.05 3.25
N ALA A 255 6.89 27.08 3.78
CA ALA A 255 7.24 26.38 5.01
C ALA A 255 8.48 25.49 4.83
N TYR A 256 8.62 24.80 3.69
CA TYR A 256 9.79 23.97 3.38
C TYR A 256 11.07 24.81 3.18
N GLU A 257 10.97 25.96 2.53
CA GLU A 257 12.10 26.87 2.32
C GLU A 257 12.46 27.71 3.55
N GLY A 258 11.74 27.55 4.67
CA GLY A 258 12.01 28.26 5.93
C GLY A 258 11.74 29.77 5.86
N ALA A 259 10.98 30.24 4.86
CA ALA A 259 10.64 31.64 4.69
C ALA A 259 9.56 32.05 5.71
N THR A 260 9.99 32.57 6.85
CA THR A 260 9.09 33.03 7.93
C THR A 260 8.40 34.37 7.65
N SER A 261 8.59 34.96 6.46
CA SER A 261 7.85 36.14 6.03
C SER A 261 7.88 36.29 4.51
N THR A 262 6.74 36.62 3.90
CA THR A 262 6.62 36.98 2.48
C THR A 262 7.17 38.38 2.18
N ASP A 263 7.42 39.16 3.22
CA ASP A 263 8.07 40.46 3.15
C ASP A 263 9.53 40.28 3.54
N GLY A 264 10.47 40.50 2.63
CA GLY A 264 11.92 40.28 2.79
C GLY A 264 12.63 41.13 3.86
N PHE A 265 11.98 41.43 4.99
CA PHE A 265 12.49 42.20 6.10
C PHE A 265 13.10 41.29 7.18
N VAL A 266 14.42 41.40 7.36
CA VAL A 266 15.15 40.76 8.46
C VAL A 266 15.42 41.80 9.55
N VAL A 267 14.73 41.69 10.67
CA VAL A 267 15.00 42.52 11.86
C VAL A 267 16.16 41.91 12.64
N ARG A 268 17.26 42.66 12.81
CA ARG A 268 18.37 42.30 13.71
C ARG A 268 18.58 43.40 14.74
N SER A 269 18.74 43.02 16.01
CA SER A 269 19.06 43.99 17.07
C SER A 269 20.51 44.45 16.95
N ILE A 270 20.75 45.76 16.78
CA ILE A 270 22.11 46.34 16.78
C ILE A 270 22.35 47.01 18.13
N ARG A 271 23.38 46.56 18.86
CA ARG A 271 23.84 47.24 20.08
C ARG A 271 24.96 48.22 19.76
N ARG A 272 24.83 49.44 20.28
CA ARG A 272 25.79 50.54 20.05
C ARG A 272 27.00 50.38 20.95
N VAL A 273 28.19 50.24 20.36
CA VAL A 273 29.48 50.24 21.08
C VAL A 273 29.84 51.70 21.40
N ARG A 274 30.00 52.05 22.69
CA ARG A 274 30.57 53.34 23.10
C ARG A 274 32.09 53.23 23.06
N ARG A 275 32.72 54.11 22.28
CA ARG A 275 34.17 54.31 22.24
C ARG A 275 34.58 55.33 23.31
#